data_AF-A0A849CGI4-F1
#
_entry.id   AF-A0A849CGI4-F1
#
_cell.length_a   1.000
_cell.length_b   1.000
_cell.length_c   1.000
_cell.angle_alpha   90.00
_cell.angle_beta   90.00
_cell.angle_gamma   90.00
#
_symmetry.space_group_name_H-M   'P 1'
#
loop_
_entity.id
_entity.type
_entity.pdbx_description
1 polymer ?
#
loop_
_entity_poly.entity_id
_entity_poly.type
_entity_poly.pdbx_seq_one_letter_code
_entity_poly.pdbx_strand_id
1 'polypeptide(L)' 'MTGSVMLIFDCTVDPGDLAPDLAYEVLQIHLCCADRECRARSRAERTLTALGRPRPTGH' A
#
# COMPACT_ATOMS: atom_id res chain seq x y z
N MET A 1 -0.69 16.16 -13.06
CA MET A 1 0.51 15.32 -12.86
C MET A 1 0.75 15.23 -11.36
N THR A 2 0.07 14.29 -10.70
CA THR A 2 0.63 12.98 -10.28
C THR A 2 1.68 13.11 -9.17
N GLY A 3 1.29 13.71 -8.03
CA GLY A 3 2.11 13.77 -6.82
C GLY A 3 1.96 12.55 -5.89
N SER A 4 0.94 11.71 -6.10
CA SER A 4 0.62 10.59 -5.20
C SER A 4 1.46 9.34 -5.42
N VAL A 5 2.08 9.17 -6.60
CA VAL A 5 2.85 7.96 -6.95
C VAL A 5 4.22 7.93 -6.27
N MET A 6 4.80 9.05 -5.85
CA MET A 6 6.04 8.99 -5.06
C MET A 6 5.82 8.56 -3.61
N LEU A 7 4.64 8.84 -3.04
CA LEU A 7 4.36 8.56 -1.62
C LEU A 7 4.18 7.07 -1.34
N ILE A 8 3.79 6.27 -2.33
CA ILE A 8 3.64 4.83 -2.16
C ILE A 8 4.97 4.09 -1.99
N PHE A 9 6.10 4.71 -2.30
CA PHE A 9 7.44 4.14 -2.09
C PHE A 9 7.99 4.45 -0.68
N ASP A 10 7.43 5.44 0.01
CA ASP A 10 7.94 5.87 1.31
C ASP A 10 7.22 5.15 2.45
N CYS A 11 7.98 4.40 3.26
CA CYS A 11 7.42 3.66 4.38
C CYS A 11 6.93 4.58 5.52
N THR A 12 7.48 5.78 5.63
CA THR A 12 7.23 6.69 6.75
C THR A 12 6.04 7.62 6.50
N VAL A 13 5.58 7.69 5.24
CA VAL A 13 4.49 8.56 4.81
C VAL A 13 3.21 7.75 4.61
N ASP A 14 2.09 8.27 5.11
CA ASP A 14 0.78 7.74 4.74
C ASP A 14 0.38 8.32 3.38
N PRO A 15 0.18 7.49 2.34
CA PRO A 15 -0.14 7.98 1.00
C PRO A 15 -1.60 8.48 0.88
N GLY A 16 -2.37 8.44 1.96
CA GLY A 16 -3.77 8.84 1.99
C GLY A 16 -4.70 7.78 1.38
N ASP A 17 -5.83 8.22 0.86
CA ASP A 17 -6.79 7.32 0.21
C ASP A 17 -6.19 6.70 -1.06
N LEU A 18 -6.18 5.37 -1.06
CA LEU A 18 -5.69 4.57 -2.17
C LEU A 18 -6.89 3.97 -2.92
N ALA A 19 -6.84 4.03 -4.24
CA ALA A 19 -7.68 3.18 -5.07
C ALA A 19 -7.30 1.70 -4.85
N PRO A 20 -8.21 0.73 -5.09
CA PRO A 20 -7.94 -0.69 -4.87
C PRO A 20 -6.71 -1.19 -5.62
N ASP A 21 -6.57 -0.82 -6.89
CA ASP A 21 -5.42 -1.19 -7.73
C ASP A 21 -4.11 -0.61 -7.17
N LEU A 22 -4.13 0.64 -6.73
CA LEU A 22 -2.97 1.31 -6.15
C LEU A 22 -2.59 0.71 -4.79
N ALA A 23 -3.57 0.32 -3.97
CA ALA A 23 -3.33 -0.42 -2.73
C ALA A 23 -2.68 -1.78 -3.02
N TYR A 24 -3.11 -2.47 -4.07
CA TYR A 24 -2.49 -3.71 -4.49
C TYR A 24 -1.03 -3.51 -4.91
N GLU A 25 -0.75 -2.46 -5.69
CA GLU A 25 0.60 -2.09 -6.11
C GLU A 25 1.49 -1.75 -4.91
N VAL A 26 1.00 -0.97 -3.95
CA VAL A 26 1.73 -0.67 -2.70
C VAL A 26 2.10 -1.97 -1.96
N LEU A 27 1.19 -2.94 -1.85
CA LEU A 27 1.49 -4.21 -1.18
C LEU A 27 2.48 -5.08 -1.95
N GLN A 28 2.54 -4.96 -3.28
CA GLN A 28 3.56 -5.60 -4.10
C GLN A 28 4.93 -4.94 -3.90
N ILE A 29 5.00 -3.62 -3.95
CA ILE A 29 6.23 -2.85 -3.72
C ILE A 29 6.80 -3.14 -2.32
N HIS A 30 5.92 -3.17 -1.30
CA HIS A 30 6.29 -3.39 0.09
C HIS A 30 6.17 -4.84 0.56
N LEU A 31 6.06 -5.80 -0.36
CA LEU A 31 5.85 -7.21 -0.02
C LEU A 31 6.93 -7.75 0.92
N CYS A 32 8.18 -7.37 0.63
CA CYS A 32 9.38 -7.75 1.39
C CYS A 32 9.87 -6.65 2.33
N CYS A 33 9.07 -5.62 2.59
CA CYS A 33 9.48 -4.53 3.47
C CYS A 33 9.63 -5.04 4.91
N ALA A 34 10.87 -5.00 5.41
CA ALA A 34 11.22 -5.42 6.78
C ALA A 34 10.73 -4.42 7.84
N ASP A 35 10.35 -3.21 7.44
CA ASP A 35 9.80 -2.21 8.32
C ASP A 35 8.40 -2.63 8.78
N ARG A 36 8.26 -2.86 10.09
CA ARG A 36 6.98 -3.25 10.70
C ARG A 36 6.01 -2.08 10.79
N GLU A 37 6.52 -0.85 10.79
CA GLU A 37 5.77 0.39 10.95
C GLU A 37 5.51 1.10 9.61
N CYS A 38 5.73 0.42 8.48
CA CYS A 38 5.45 0.94 7.14
C CYS A 38 4.00 1.40 7.00
N ARG A 39 3.81 2.73 6.92
CA ARG A 39 2.53 3.40 6.82
C ARG A 39 1.86 3.16 5.48
N ALA A 40 2.63 3.19 4.39
CA ALA A 40 2.12 2.84 3.05
C ALA A 40 1.51 1.44 3.01
N ARG A 41 2.21 0.43 3.55
CA ARG A 41 1.69 -0.94 3.66
C ARG A 41 0.43 -0.99 4.52
N SER A 42 0.47 -0.40 5.71
CA SER A 42 -0.67 -0.43 6.63
C SER A 42 -1.91 0.23 6.01
N ARG A 43 -1.74 1.35 5.28
CA ARG A 43 -2.83 2.02 4.57
C ARG A 43 -3.43 1.14 3.48
N ALA A 44 -2.58 0.54 2.65
CA ALA A 44 -3.03 -0.35 1.59
C ALA A 44 -3.78 -1.59 2.10
N GLU A 45 -3.32 -2.20 3.20
CA GLU A 45 -4.01 -3.31 3.85
C GLU A 45 -5.40 -2.90 4.36
N ARG A 46 -5.51 -1.72 4.99
CA ARG A 46 -6.79 -1.17 5.45
C ARG A 46 -7.75 -0.93 4.30
N THR A 47 -7.27 -0.34 3.20
CA THR A 47 -8.07 -0.11 2.00
C THR A 47 -8.64 -1.41 1.44
N LEU A 48 -7.80 -2.43 1.22
CA LEU A 48 -8.27 -3.70 0.66
C LEU A 48 -9.19 -4.45 1.64
N THR A 49 -8.88 -4.42 2.94
CA THR A 49 -9.71 -5.03 3.99
C THR A 49 -11.10 -4.38 4.05
N ALA A 50 -11.17 -3.05 3.99
CA ALA A 50 -12.44 -2.32 3.96
C ALA A 50 -13.30 -2.67 2.72
N LEU A 51 -12.67 -3.10 1.64
CA LEU A 51 -13.32 -3.56 0.41
C LEU A 51 -13.60 -5.06 0.39
N GLY A 52 -13.25 -5.81 1.45
CA GLY A 52 -13.37 -7.27 1.50
C GLY A 52 -12.42 -8.01 0.54
N ARG A 53 -11.33 -7.38 0.10
CA ARG A 53 -10.34 -7.98 -0.80
C ARG A 53 -9.16 -8.56 -0.03
N PRO A 54 -8.69 -9.78 -0.36
CA PRO A 54 -7.53 -10.38 0.27
C PRO A 54 -6.23 -9.70 -0.17
N ARG A 55 -5.19 -9.81 0.67
CA ARG A 55 -3.83 -9.37 0.35
C ARG A 55 -3.30 -10.15 -0.87
N PRO A 56 -2.54 -9.52 -1.77
CA PRO A 56 -1.82 -10.24 -2.81
C PRO A 56 -0.94 -11.34 -2.24
N THR A 57 -1.17 -12.58 -2.67
CA THR A 57 -0.15 -13.63 -2.60
C THR A 57 0.78 -13.39 -3.79
N GLY A 58 2.06 -13.09 -3.53
CA GLY A 58 3.05 -12.87 -4.57
C GLY A 58 3.06 -14.01 -5.59
N HIS A 59 3.11 -13.67 -6.87
CA HIS A 59 3.14 -14.62 -7.97
C HIS A 59 4.56 -15.05 -8.31
#